data_AF-A0A9C8SWP0-F1
#
_entry.id   AF-A0A9C8SWP0-F1
#
_cell.length_a   1.000
_cell.length_b   1.000
_cell.length_c   1.000
_cell.angle_alpha   90.00
_cell.angle_beta   90.00
_cell.angle_gamma   90.00
#
_symmetry.space_group_name_H-M   'P 1'
#
loop_
_entity.id
_entity.type
_entity.pdbx_description
1 polymer ?
#
loop_
_entity_poly.entity_id
_entity_poly.type
_entity_poly.pdbx_seq_one_letter_code
_entity_poly.pdbx_strand_id
1 'polypeptide(L)'
;MHFGEEYKSQPTSEQKYFARLAIDTGADLIIGHHPHVVQEIERYKDGYIAYSLGNFIFDQGFSKETMQGLMLKVVIEDGKIRTV
;
A
#
# COMPACT_ATOMS: atom_id res chain seq x y z
N MET A 1 -5.83 3.89 2.56
CA MET A 1 -6.04 3.39 3.94
C MET A 1 -4.90 3.90 4.80
N HIS A 2 -5.20 4.42 5.98
CA HIS A 2 -4.21 4.86 6.96
C HIS A 2 -4.21 3.83 8.10
N PHE A 3 -3.26 2.90 8.10
CA PHE A 3 -3.33 1.68 8.92
C PHE A 3 -1.97 0.96 9.04
N GLY A 4 -1.89 0.01 9.96
CA GLY A 4 -0.66 -0.72 10.26
C GLY A 4 0.07 -0.16 11.46
N GLU A 5 1.29 -0.63 11.66
CA GLU A 5 2.16 -0.21 12.75
C GLU A 5 3.32 0.63 12.19
N GLU A 6 3.63 1.73 12.85
CA GLU A 6 4.75 2.58 12.45
C GLU A 6 6.05 1.79 12.34
N TYR A 7 6.80 2.06 11.27
CA TYR A 7 8.14 1.56 11.00
C TYR A 7 8.27 0.04 10.80
N LYS A 8 7.17 -0.71 10.72
CA LYS A 8 7.19 -2.14 10.36
C LYS A 8 7.23 -2.32 8.85
N SER A 9 8.27 -3.01 8.37
CA SER A 9 8.44 -3.33 6.94
C SER A 9 7.48 -4.40 6.41
N GLN A 10 6.75 -5.07 7.30
CA GLN A 10 5.75 -6.09 6.94
C GLN A 10 4.37 -5.64 7.38
N PRO A 11 3.33 -5.81 6.54
CA PRO A 11 1.97 -5.48 6.92
C PRO A 11 1.45 -6.42 8.02
N THR A 12 0.67 -5.88 8.94
CA THR A 12 0.03 -6.65 10.02
C THR A 12 -1.06 -7.58 9.47
N SER A 13 -1.42 -8.60 10.24
CA SER A 13 -2.55 -9.48 9.89
C SER A 13 -3.87 -8.72 9.71
N GLU A 14 -4.07 -7.64 10.47
CA GLU A 14 -5.23 -6.76 10.36
C GLU A 14 -5.21 -5.94 9.08
N GLN A 15 -4.04 -5.38 8.68
CA GLN A 15 -3.89 -4.72 7.38
C GLN A 15 -4.26 -5.67 6.25
N LYS A 16 -3.72 -6.90 6.26
CA LYS A 16 -4.03 -7.94 5.26
C LYS A 16 -5.52 -8.28 5.24
N TYR A 17 -6.12 -8.47 6.42
CA TYR A 17 -7.54 -8.79 6.55
C TYR A 17 -8.42 -7.70 5.92
N PHE A 18 -8.27 -6.43 6.33
CA PHE A 18 -9.13 -5.36 5.84
C PHE A 18 -8.87 -5.02 4.37
N ALA A 19 -7.62 -5.05 3.90
CA ALA A 19 -7.32 -4.79 2.50
C ALA A 19 -7.91 -5.88 1.58
N ARG A 20 -7.77 -7.15 1.95
CA ARG A 20 -8.37 -8.26 1.19
C ARG A 20 -9.90 -8.26 1.27
N LEU A 21 -10.48 -7.94 2.43
CA LEU A 21 -11.92 -7.78 2.58
C LEU A 21 -12.45 -6.67 1.66
N ALA A 22 -11.74 -5.54 1.55
CA ALA A 22 -12.14 -4.48 0.64
C ALA A 22 -12.17 -4.94 -0.83
N ILE A 23 -11.15 -5.70 -1.27
CA ILE A 23 -11.15 -6.35 -2.60
C ILE A 23 -12.34 -7.32 -2.73
N ASP A 24 -12.57 -8.17 -1.73
CA ASP A 24 -13.69 -9.12 -1.71
C ASP A 24 -15.05 -8.44 -1.82
N THR A 25 -15.17 -7.21 -1.33
CA THR A 25 -16.39 -6.39 -1.40
C THR A 25 -16.48 -5.49 -2.64
N GLY A 26 -15.54 -5.60 -3.59
CA GLY A 26 -15.62 -4.97 -4.90
C GLY A 26 -14.65 -3.82 -5.15
N ALA A 27 -13.63 -3.61 -4.31
CA ALA A 27 -12.55 -2.70 -4.65
C ALA A 27 -11.56 -3.35 -5.64
N ASP A 28 -11.05 -2.57 -6.60
CA ASP A 28 -10.02 -3.04 -7.55
C ASP A 28 -8.58 -2.71 -7.09
N LEU A 29 -8.43 -1.68 -6.25
CA LEU A 29 -7.13 -1.20 -5.78
C LEU A 29 -7.22 -0.64 -4.37
N ILE A 30 -6.31 -1.09 -3.50
CA ILE A 30 -6.09 -0.55 -2.17
C ILE A 30 -4.75 0.16 -2.13
N ILE A 31 -4.76 1.44 -1.74
CA ILE A 31 -3.55 2.24 -1.52
C ILE A 31 -3.43 2.54 -0.03
N GLY A 32 -2.41 1.97 0.59
CA GLY A 32 -2.11 2.06 2.01
C GLY A 32 -0.96 3.02 2.31
N HIS A 33 -0.98 3.54 3.54
CA HIS A 33 0.06 4.37 4.15
C HIS A 33 -0.11 4.32 5.68
N HIS A 34 0.76 5.02 6.42
CA HIS A 34 0.88 5.13 7.89
C HIS A 34 2.18 4.52 8.45
N PRO A 35 2.66 3.35 8.01
CA PRO A 35 3.89 2.77 8.55
C PRO A 35 5.16 3.61 8.34
N HIS A 36 5.09 4.70 7.55
CA HIS A 36 6.22 5.55 7.18
C HIS A 36 7.38 4.84 6.46
N VAL A 37 7.24 3.56 6.16
CA VAL A 37 8.18 2.72 5.43
C VAL A 37 7.45 1.98 4.31
N VAL A 38 8.18 1.58 3.28
CA VAL A 38 7.63 0.79 2.18
C VAL A 38 7.26 -0.61 2.68
N GLN A 39 6.05 -1.05 2.33
CA GLN A 39 5.59 -2.42 2.55
C GLN A 39 5.28 -3.09 1.19
N GLU A 40 5.03 -4.40 1.21
CA GLU A 40 4.78 -5.18 0.00
C GLU A 40 3.61 -4.67 -0.84
N ILE A 41 3.69 -4.90 -2.15
CA ILE A 41 2.56 -4.80 -3.07
C ILE A 41 2.08 -6.23 -3.35
N GLU A 42 0.84 -6.50 -3.02
CA GLU A 42 0.19 -7.79 -3.20
C GLU A 42 -0.83 -7.71 -4.33
N ARG A 43 -0.80 -8.70 -5.23
CA ARG A 43 -1.95 -8.98 -6.10
C ARG A 43 -2.84 -9.99 -5.40
N TYR A 44 -4.09 -9.61 -5.11
CA TYR A 44 -5.06 -10.46 -4.44
C TYR A 44 -6.32 -10.57 -5.32
N LYS A 45 -6.59 -11.79 -5.81
CA LYS A 45 -7.62 -12.04 -6.84
C LYS A 45 -7.40 -11.13 -8.05
N ASP A 46 -8.44 -10.39 -8.45
CA ASP A 46 -8.43 -9.46 -9.58
C ASP A 46 -7.98 -8.04 -9.19
N GLY A 47 -7.68 -7.80 -7.91
CA GLY A 47 -7.27 -6.49 -7.39
C GLY A 47 -5.81 -6.41 -6.93
N TYR A 48 -5.37 -5.18 -6.65
CA TYR A 48 -4.02 -4.86 -6.18
C TYR A 48 -4.06 -4.17 -4.82
N ILE A 49 -3.07 -4.45 -3.98
CA ILE A 49 -2.94 -3.88 -2.64
C ILE A 49 -1.51 -3.38 -2.47
N ALA A 50 -1.32 -2.07 -2.36
CA ALA A 50 -0.06 -1.48 -1.87
C ALA A 50 -0.23 -1.18 -0.38
N TYR A 51 0.37 -1.97 0.51
CA TYR A 51 0.11 -1.84 1.96
C TYR A 51 0.68 -0.55 2.57
N SER A 52 1.83 -0.10 2.09
CA SER A 52 2.39 1.21 2.43
C SER A 52 3.37 1.64 1.35
N LEU A 53 3.17 2.84 0.82
CA LEU A 53 4.11 3.44 -0.12
C LEU A 53 5.35 4.06 0.55
N GLY A 54 5.40 4.10 1.89
CA GLY A 54 6.46 4.79 2.61
C GLY A 54 6.46 6.31 2.37
N ASN A 55 7.43 7.00 2.96
CA ASN A 55 7.53 8.45 2.90
C ASN A 55 8.03 8.93 1.52
N PHE A 56 7.35 9.90 0.90
CA PHE A 56 7.84 10.51 -0.33
C PHE A 56 8.86 11.63 -0.04
N ILE A 57 8.45 12.67 0.68
CA ILE A 57 9.32 13.73 1.21
C ILE A 57 8.88 14.01 2.64
N PHE A 58 9.72 13.67 3.62
CA PHE A 58 9.43 13.78 5.05
C PHE A 58 10.71 14.05 5.85
N ASP A 59 10.57 14.62 7.04
CA ASP A 59 11.67 14.98 7.96
C ASP A 59 12.01 13.87 8.97
N GLN A 60 11.72 12.61 8.62
CA GLN A 60 12.05 11.44 9.45
C GLN A 60 13.38 10.82 9.01
N GLY A 61 14.48 11.52 9.29
CA GLY A 61 15.84 11.10 8.89
C GLY A 61 16.55 10.14 9.85
N PHE A 62 15.84 9.57 10.83
CA PHE A 62 16.44 8.70 11.85
C PHE A 62 16.69 7.26 11.37
N SER A 63 16.07 6.82 10.28
CA SER A 63 16.38 5.53 9.63
C SER A 63 16.37 5.65 8.10
N LYS A 64 17.03 4.70 7.43
CA LYS A 64 17.07 4.67 5.97
C LYS A 64 15.69 4.34 5.39
N GLU A 65 14.96 3.47 6.06
CA GLU A 65 13.65 2.98 5.64
C GLU A 65 12.60 4.09 5.60
N THR A 66 12.66 5.04 6.55
CA THR A 66 11.76 6.22 6.58
C THR A 66 12.14 7.31 5.58
N MET A 67 13.29 7.17 4.92
CA MET A 67 13.75 8.05 3.85
C MET A 67 13.50 7.46 2.46
N GLN A 68 12.77 6.35 2.40
CA GLN A 68 12.40 5.66 1.16
C GLN A 68 10.89 5.67 0.99
N GLY A 69 10.47 5.84 -0.27
CA GLY A 69 9.09 5.73 -0.66
C GLY A 69 8.96 5.35 -2.12
N LEU A 70 7.74 4.94 -2.50
CA LEU A 70 7.38 4.57 -3.84
C LEU A 70 6.35 5.54 -4.41
N MET A 71 6.48 5.83 -5.71
CA MET A 71 5.40 6.43 -6.48
C MET A 71 4.65 5.30 -7.19
N LEU A 72 3.34 5.22 -6.96
CA LEU A 72 2.48 4.24 -7.62
C LEU A 72 1.90 4.84 -8.90
N LYS A 73 2.11 4.18 -10.05
CA LYS A 73 1.50 4.58 -11.32
C LYS A 73 0.43 3.58 -11.71
N VAL A 74 -0.81 4.03 -11.77
CA VAL A 74 -1.95 3.18 -12.18
C VAL A 74 -2.51 3.68 -13.50
N VAL A 75 -2.70 2.77 -14.45
CA VAL A 75 -3.35 3.06 -15.73
C VAL A 75 -4.73 2.44 -15.73
N ILE A 76 -5.76 3.27 -15.93
CA ILE A 76 -7.17 2.87 -15.95
C ILE A 76 -7.72 3.12 -17.35
N GLU A 77 -8.27 2.09 -17.97
CA GLU A 77 -8.92 2.15 -19.29
C GLU A 77 -10.23 1.36 -19.25
N ASP A 78 -11.30 1.92 -19.81
CA ASP A 78 -12.65 1.31 -19.83
C ASP A 78 -13.16 0.89 -18.45
N GLY A 79 -12.84 1.70 -17.43
CA GLY A 79 -13.21 1.42 -16.04
C GLY A 79 -12.45 0.25 -15.41
N LYS A 80 -11.36 -0.24 -16.03
CA LYS A 80 -10.53 -1.34 -15.52
C LYS A 80 -9.08 -0.93 -15.37
N ILE A 81 -8.43 -1.50 -14.35
CA ILE A 81 -6.98 -1.35 -14.16
C ILE A 81 -6.24 -2.20 -15.19
N ARG A 82 -5.40 -1.58 -16.01
CA ARG A 82 -4.57 -2.25 -17.03
C ARG A 82 -3.14 -2.50 -16.55
N THR A 83 -2.61 -1.56 -15.77
CA THR A 83 -1.23 -1.59 -15.28
C THR A 83 -1.15 -0.92 -13.92
N VAL A 84 -0.32 -1.48 -13.05
CA VAL A 84 0.05 -0.99 -11.73
C VAL A 84 1.57 -1.03 -11.62
#